data_AF-A0A5J5B2Q9-F1
#
_entry.id   AF-A0A5J5B2Q9-F1
#
_cell.length_a   1.000
_cell.length_b   1.000
_cell.length_c   1.000
_cell.angle_alpha   90.00
_cell.angle_beta   90.00
_cell.angle_gamma   90.00
#
_symmetry.space_group_name_H-M   'P 1'
#
loop_
_entity.id
_entity.type
_entity.pdbx_description
1 polymer ?
#
loop_
_entity_poly.entity_id
_entity_poly.type
_entity_poly.pdbx_seq_one_letter_code
_entity_poly.pdbx_strand_id
1 'polypeptide(L)'
;MEDLLSQFTFLSDQALQDKNFDPYAIEDLMKLFEIESYKAWAAMELEQEKEVEEAENSMREAEDYLDSVMESAMEEFRYFEENLDRESKAKLNGLVQVADSARKMGNSMEKAATVASNKYIEAAVNSASASMKTAWKDQPSTDLTDCCDRRGDIVCVA
;
A
#
# COMPACT_ATOMS: atom_id res chain seq x y z
N MET A 1 52.26 15.81 -35.84
CA MET A 1 53.19 15.75 -34.69
C MET A 1 54.29 14.68 -34.81
N GLU A 2 53.98 13.43 -35.17
CA GLU A 2 54.99 12.35 -35.29
C GLU A 2 56.10 12.65 -36.33
N ASP A 3 55.73 13.25 -37.46
CA ASP A 3 56.71 13.65 -38.48
C ASP A 3 57.71 14.70 -37.97
N LEU A 4 57.24 15.63 -37.12
CA LEU A 4 58.09 16.65 -36.51
C LEU A 4 59.06 16.02 -35.50
N LEU A 5 58.60 15.05 -34.70
CA LEU A 5 59.46 14.30 -33.77
C LEU A 5 60.53 13.49 -34.50
N SER A 6 60.17 12.90 -35.65
CA SER A 6 61.10 12.15 -36.50
C SER A 6 62.16 13.08 -37.09
N GLN A 7 61.76 14.25 -37.60
CA GLN A 7 62.70 15.26 -38.11
C GLN A 7 63.60 15.82 -36.99
N PHE A 8 63.05 16.02 -35.79
CA PHE A 8 63.83 16.51 -34.66
C PHE A 8 64.91 15.52 -34.25
N THR A 9 64.57 14.23 -34.21
CA THR A 9 65.50 13.15 -33.92
C THR A 9 66.61 13.11 -34.98
N PHE A 10 66.25 13.19 -36.26
CA PHE A 10 67.21 13.22 -37.36
C PHE A 10 68.18 14.41 -37.28
N LEU A 11 67.67 15.63 -37.08
CA LEU A 11 68.51 16.82 -36.97
C LEU A 11 69.39 16.79 -35.71
N SER A 12 68.89 16.24 -34.61
CA SER A 12 69.65 16.07 -33.36
C SER A 12 70.82 15.10 -33.55
N ASP A 13 70.58 13.96 -34.22
CA ASP A 13 71.64 13.00 -34.55
C ASP A 13 72.67 13.60 -35.50
N GLN A 14 72.23 14.38 -36.49
CA GLN A 14 73.13 15.08 -37.40
C GLN A 14 74.01 16.11 -36.68
N ALA A 15 73.46 16.88 -35.74
CA ALA A 15 74.20 17.88 -34.97
C ALA A 15 75.33 17.27 -34.12
N LEU A 16 75.22 15.98 -33.74
CA LEU A 16 76.26 15.27 -33.00
C LEU A 16 77.40 14.76 -33.89
N GLN A 17 77.13 14.49 -35.16
CA GLN A 17 78.06 13.81 -36.06
C GLN A 17 78.70 14.74 -37.09
N ASP A 18 77.99 15.78 -37.53
CA ASP A 18 78.41 16.69 -38.59
C ASP A 18 78.92 18.03 -38.04
N LYS A 19 80.17 18.38 -38.37
CA LYS A 19 80.79 19.65 -37.95
C LYS A 19 80.30 20.86 -38.75
N ASN A 20 79.68 20.65 -39.90
CA ASN A 20 79.09 21.69 -40.74
C ASN A 20 77.56 21.78 -40.57
N PHE A 21 77.03 21.22 -39.49
CA PHE A 21 75.63 21.29 -39.15
C PHE A 21 75.11 22.74 -39.13
N ASP A 22 73.91 22.96 -39.68
CA ASP A 22 73.23 24.25 -39.68
C ASP A 22 72.30 24.37 -38.46
N PRO A 23 72.63 25.20 -37.46
CA PRO A 23 71.81 25.37 -36.26
C PRO A 23 70.43 25.97 -36.54
N TYR A 24 70.27 26.73 -37.63
CA TYR A 24 69.01 27.38 -37.97
C TYR A 24 67.93 26.37 -38.37
N ALA A 25 68.32 25.19 -38.88
CA ALA A 25 67.37 24.13 -39.23
C ALA A 25 66.59 23.60 -38.01
N ILE A 26 67.23 23.52 -36.83
CA ILE A 26 66.53 23.16 -35.58
C ILE A 26 65.60 24.29 -35.14
N GLU A 27 66.02 25.56 -35.26
CA GLU A 27 65.19 26.69 -34.87
C GLU A 27 63.90 26.75 -35.71
N ASP A 28 64.00 26.57 -37.02
CA ASP A 28 62.83 26.54 -37.91
C ASP A 28 61.93 25.34 -37.63
N LEU A 29 62.50 24.18 -37.29
CA LEU A 29 61.72 23.03 -36.84
C LEU A 29 60.99 23.32 -35.51
N MET A 30 61.62 24.03 -34.56
CA MET A 30 61.00 24.42 -33.30
C MET A 30 59.80 25.36 -33.51
N LYS A 31 59.87 26.28 -34.48
CA LYS A 31 58.71 27.12 -34.86
C LYS A 31 57.54 26.27 -35.37
N LEU A 32 57.81 25.20 -36.12
CA LEU A 32 56.77 24.27 -36.57
C LEU A 32 56.15 23.50 -35.40
N PHE A 33 56.96 23.07 -34.42
CA PHE A 33 56.47 22.44 -33.19
C PHE A 33 55.53 23.35 -32.41
N GLU A 34 55.90 24.62 -32.26
CA GLU A 34 55.07 25.60 -31.56
C GLU A 34 53.71 25.76 -32.24
N ILE A 35 53.69 25.95 -33.56
CA ILE A 35 52.46 26.10 -34.34
C ILE A 35 51.59 24.84 -34.24
N GLU A 36 52.19 23.66 -34.42
CA GLU A 36 51.45 22.40 -34.37
C GLU A 36 50.88 22.12 -32.98
N SER A 37 51.63 22.46 -31.93
CA SER A 37 51.17 22.30 -30.54
C SER A 37 50.01 23.22 -30.22
N TYR A 38 50.05 24.49 -30.65
CA TYR A 38 48.92 25.41 -30.48
C TYR A 38 47.69 24.94 -31.26
N LYS A 39 47.86 24.43 -32.48
CA LYS A 39 46.74 23.87 -33.25
C LYS A 39 46.13 22.66 -32.56
N ALA A 40 46.97 21.74 -32.08
CA ALA A 40 46.51 20.56 -31.36
C ALA A 40 45.75 20.95 -30.08
N TRP A 41 46.26 21.91 -29.32
CA TRP A 41 45.58 22.39 -28.12
C TRP A 41 44.25 23.09 -28.45
N ALA A 42 44.22 23.97 -29.45
CA ALA A 42 42.98 24.64 -29.87
C ALA A 42 41.93 23.64 -30.37
N ALA A 43 42.35 22.58 -31.08
CA ALA A 43 41.45 21.51 -31.52
C ALA A 43 40.91 20.70 -30.33
N MET A 44 41.78 20.35 -29.37
CA MET A 44 41.41 19.63 -28.16
C MET A 44 40.43 20.45 -27.30
N GLU A 45 40.67 21.74 -27.10
CA GLU A 45 39.78 22.61 -26.33
C GLU A 45 38.39 22.70 -26.98
N LEU A 46 38.34 22.83 -28.30
CA LEU A 46 37.08 22.86 -29.05
C LEU A 46 36.32 21.54 -28.97
N GLU A 47 37.02 20.41 -29.07
CA GLU A 47 36.43 19.07 -28.91
C GLU A 47 35.89 18.89 -27.50
N GLN A 48 36.65 19.30 -26.48
CA GLN A 48 36.25 19.24 -25.09
C GLN A 48 35.03 20.12 -24.80
N GLU A 49 34.98 21.36 -25.30
CA GLU A 49 33.81 22.23 -25.15
C GLU A 49 32.56 21.59 -25.76
N LYS A 50 32.70 20.97 -26.94
CA LYS A 50 31.61 20.27 -27.60
C LYS A 50 31.14 19.04 -26.82
N GLU A 51 32.07 18.23 -26.32
CA GLU A 51 31.73 17.06 -25.48
C GLU A 51 31.01 17.47 -24.21
N VAL A 52 31.43 18.57 -23.57
CA VAL A 52 30.75 19.12 -22.39
C VAL A 52 29.34 19.59 -22.73
N GLU A 53 29.17 20.34 -23.83
CA GLU A 53 27.84 20.80 -24.27
C GLU A 53 26.90 19.61 -24.57
N GLU A 54 27.39 18.58 -25.27
CA GLU A 54 26.63 17.37 -25.55
C GLU A 54 26.25 16.61 -24.27
N ALA A 55 27.17 16.50 -23.32
CA ALA A 55 26.91 15.88 -22.03
C ALA A 55 25.87 16.65 -21.20
N GLU A 56 25.96 17.98 -21.15
CA GLU A 56 25.01 18.85 -20.44
C GLU A 56 23.61 18.83 -21.08
N ASN A 57 23.53 18.75 -22.41
CA ASN A 57 22.26 18.58 -23.11
C ASN A 57 21.63 17.22 -22.79
N SER A 58 22.41 16.14 -22.86
CA SER A 58 21.93 14.80 -22.52
C SER A 58 21.47 14.70 -21.05
N MET A 59 22.19 15.36 -20.13
CA MET A 59 21.79 15.40 -18.73
C MET A 59 20.46 16.12 -18.55
N ARG A 60 20.27 17.29 -19.19
CA ARG A 60 19.01 18.03 -19.15
C ARG A 60 17.84 17.23 -19.72
N GLU A 61 18.04 16.56 -20.85
CA GLU A 61 16.99 15.71 -21.43
C GLU A 61 16.59 14.56 -20.49
N ALA A 62 17.57 13.97 -19.79
CA ALA A 62 17.31 12.94 -18.80
C ALA A 62 16.58 13.49 -17.56
N GLU A 63 16.95 14.67 -17.08
CA GLU A 63 16.27 15.35 -15.97
C GLU A 63 14.82 15.69 -16.34
N ASP A 64 14.58 16.30 -17.50
CA ASP A 64 13.23 16.64 -17.98
C ASP A 64 12.36 15.39 -18.12
N TYR A 65 12.93 14.29 -18.61
CA TYR A 65 12.23 13.01 -18.69
C TYR A 65 11.87 12.48 -17.30
N LEU A 66 12.82 12.47 -16.37
CA LEU A 66 12.59 12.00 -15.00
C LEU A 66 11.52 12.84 -14.29
N ASP A 67 11.56 14.16 -14.43
CA ASP A 67 10.56 15.06 -13.86
C ASP A 67 9.17 14.79 -14.45
N SER A 68 9.07 14.54 -15.76
CA SER A 68 7.80 14.22 -16.39
C SER A 68 7.20 12.89 -15.87
N VAL A 69 8.04 11.87 -15.68
CA VAL A 69 7.62 10.56 -15.15
C VAL A 69 7.23 10.68 -13.70
N MET A 70 7.97 11.46 -12.92
CA MET A 70 7.69 11.68 -11.49
C MET A 70 6.38 12.44 -11.30
N GLU A 71 6.14 13.52 -12.05
CA GLU A 71 4.89 14.28 -11.98
C GLU A 71 3.70 13.39 -12.36
N SER A 72 3.81 12.60 -13.44
CA SER A 72 2.77 11.65 -13.84
C SER A 72 2.49 10.61 -12.74
N ALA A 73 3.54 10.08 -12.11
CA ALA A 73 3.37 9.12 -11.02
C ALA A 73 2.70 9.76 -9.80
N MET A 74 3.06 11.00 -9.45
CA MET A 74 2.43 11.73 -8.35
C MET A 74 0.96 12.06 -8.63
N GLU A 75 0.61 12.42 -9.87
CA GLU A 75 -0.77 12.61 -10.33
C GLU A 75 -1.58 11.31 -10.17
N GLU A 76 -1.03 10.18 -10.59
CA GLU A 76 -1.67 8.86 -10.44
C GLU A 76 -1.87 8.47 -8.97
N PHE A 77 -0.87 8.72 -8.11
CA PHE A 77 -1.00 8.48 -6.67
C PHE A 77 -2.08 9.33 -6.04
N ARG A 78 -2.16 10.63 -6.39
CA ARG A 78 -3.22 11.52 -5.92
C ARG A 78 -4.61 11.00 -6.33
N TYR A 79 -4.78 10.62 -7.58
CA TYR A 79 -6.03 10.04 -8.08
C TYR A 79 -6.38 8.73 -7.37
N PHE A 80 -5.39 7.87 -7.13
CA PHE A 80 -5.57 6.62 -6.41
C PHE A 80 -6.05 6.85 -4.97
N GLU A 81 -5.44 7.77 -4.23
CA GLU A 81 -5.84 8.11 -2.86
C GLU A 81 -7.26 8.67 -2.79
N GLU A 82 -7.62 9.59 -3.68
CA GLU A 82 -8.96 10.16 -3.75
C GLU A 82 -10.02 9.08 -4.03
N ASN A 83 -9.73 8.18 -4.98
CA ASN A 83 -10.60 7.06 -5.28
C ASN A 83 -10.73 6.10 -4.10
N LEU A 84 -9.63 5.77 -3.44
CA LEU A 84 -9.62 4.87 -2.30
C LEU A 84 -10.42 5.45 -1.13
N ASP A 85 -10.28 6.75 -0.83
CA ASP A 85 -11.07 7.43 0.20
C ASP A 85 -12.57 7.39 -0.16
N ARG A 86 -12.93 7.71 -1.41
CA ARG A 86 -14.33 7.68 -1.88
C ARG A 86 -14.95 6.28 -1.76
N GLU A 87 -14.24 5.25 -2.21
CA GLU A 87 -14.71 3.86 -2.13
C GLU A 87 -14.79 3.35 -0.69
N SER A 88 -13.81 3.71 0.15
CA SER A 88 -13.81 3.33 1.57
C SER A 88 -15.01 3.92 2.30
N LYS A 89 -15.33 5.20 2.05
CA LYS A 89 -16.52 5.88 2.61
C LYS A 89 -17.81 5.24 2.11
N ALA A 90 -17.90 4.94 0.81
CA ALA A 90 -19.07 4.28 0.25
C ALA A 90 -19.30 2.89 0.89
N LYS A 91 -18.23 2.10 1.03
CA LYS A 91 -18.27 0.77 1.64
C LYS A 91 -18.62 0.84 3.12
N LEU A 92 -18.03 1.77 3.87
CA LEU A 92 -18.33 2.00 5.28
C LEU A 92 -19.81 2.37 5.47
N ASN A 93 -20.32 3.32 4.69
CA ASN A 93 -21.72 3.74 4.75
C ASN A 93 -22.68 2.58 4.44
N GLY A 94 -22.36 1.75 3.44
CA GLY A 94 -23.13 0.53 3.16
C GLY A 94 -23.13 -0.45 4.33
N LEU A 95 -21.97 -0.65 4.96
CA LEU A 95 -21.85 -1.54 6.13
C LEU A 95 -22.66 -1.03 7.32
N VAL A 96 -22.63 0.28 7.58
CA VAL A 96 -23.42 0.93 8.62
C VAL A 96 -24.92 0.76 8.36
N GLN A 97 -25.39 0.95 7.12
CA GLN A 97 -26.80 0.75 6.77
C GLN A 97 -27.25 -0.70 6.97
N VAL A 98 -26.42 -1.67 6.60
CA VAL A 98 -26.70 -3.10 6.83
C VAL A 98 -26.77 -3.40 8.34
N ALA A 99 -25.81 -2.88 9.12
CA ALA A 99 -25.77 -3.05 10.56
C ALA A 99 -27.00 -2.42 11.25
N ASP A 100 -27.39 -1.21 10.85
CA ASP A 100 -28.59 -0.53 11.35
C ASP A 100 -29.87 -1.29 11.02
N SER A 101 -29.95 -1.84 9.81
CA SER A 101 -31.09 -2.67 9.38
C SER A 101 -31.18 -3.95 10.20
N ALA A 102 -30.04 -4.63 10.42
CA ALA A 102 -29.97 -5.81 11.27
C ALA A 102 -30.35 -5.49 12.72
N ARG A 103 -29.90 -4.34 13.27
CA ARG A 103 -30.25 -3.89 14.62
C ARG A 103 -31.74 -3.60 14.76
N LYS A 104 -32.34 -2.91 13.79
CA LYS A 104 -33.79 -2.64 13.77
C LYS A 104 -34.60 -3.93 13.70
N MET A 105 -34.16 -4.89 12.88
CA MET A 105 -34.78 -6.22 12.80
C MET A 105 -34.63 -7.01 14.10
N GLY A 106 -33.45 -7.01 14.72
CA GLY A 106 -33.22 -7.64 16.02
C GLY A 106 -34.14 -7.09 17.10
N ASN A 107 -34.26 -5.76 17.20
CA ASN A 107 -35.14 -5.10 18.16
C ASN A 107 -36.63 -5.43 17.93
N SER A 108 -37.08 -5.56 16.67
CA SER A 108 -38.48 -5.90 16.38
C SER A 108 -38.77 -7.37 16.69
N MET A 109 -37.83 -8.26 16.38
CA MET A 109 -37.90 -9.68 16.74
C MET A 109 -37.92 -9.88 18.26
N GLU A 110 -37.06 -9.17 18.99
CA GLU A 110 -37.01 -9.20 20.46
C GLU A 110 -38.36 -8.79 21.07
N LYS A 111 -38.98 -7.71 20.58
CA LYS A 111 -40.32 -7.29 21.01
C LYS A 111 -41.37 -8.35 20.72
N ALA A 112 -41.36 -8.93 19.51
CA ALA A 112 -42.31 -9.97 19.14
C ALA A 112 -42.15 -11.23 20.00
N ALA A 113 -40.91 -11.67 20.23
CA ALA A 113 -40.58 -12.78 21.12
C ALA A 113 -41.01 -12.52 22.56
N THR A 114 -40.84 -11.29 23.06
CA THR A 114 -41.28 -10.88 24.40
C THR A 114 -42.80 -10.95 24.53
N VAL A 115 -43.55 -10.46 23.52
CA VAL A 115 -45.02 -10.55 23.51
C VAL A 115 -45.48 -12.02 23.48
N ALA A 116 -44.87 -12.84 22.64
CA ALA A 116 -45.18 -14.28 22.58
C ALA A 116 -44.88 -14.97 23.91
N SER A 117 -43.71 -14.70 24.50
CA SER A 117 -43.30 -15.20 25.81
C SER A 117 -44.30 -14.82 26.90
N ASN A 118 -44.69 -13.54 26.98
CA ASN A 118 -45.67 -13.07 27.94
C ASN A 118 -47.02 -13.77 27.79
N LYS A 119 -47.48 -14.02 26.55
CA LYS A 119 -48.71 -14.80 26.31
C LYS A 119 -48.59 -16.25 26.80
N TYR A 120 -47.45 -16.89 26.57
CA TYR A 120 -47.21 -18.25 27.08
C TYR A 120 -47.19 -18.29 28.62
N ILE A 121 -46.51 -17.32 29.25
CA ILE A 121 -46.48 -17.18 30.71
C ILE A 121 -47.90 -16.94 31.23
N GLU A 122 -48.67 -16.04 30.61
CA GLU A 122 -50.05 -15.75 31.01
C GLU A 122 -50.96 -16.98 30.86
N ALA A 123 -50.85 -17.73 29.77
CA ALA A 123 -51.59 -18.97 29.58
C ALA A 123 -51.24 -20.01 30.65
N ALA A 124 -49.95 -20.16 30.98
CA ALA A 124 -49.49 -21.06 32.03
C ALA A 124 -50.00 -20.63 33.42
N VAL A 125 -49.95 -19.32 33.73
CA VAL A 125 -50.47 -18.77 34.99
C VAL A 125 -51.98 -18.94 35.10
N ASN A 126 -52.73 -18.67 34.02
CA ASN A 126 -54.17 -18.85 33.98
C ASN A 126 -54.54 -20.34 34.12
N SER A 127 -53.80 -21.24 33.48
CA SER A 127 -53.98 -22.68 33.64
C SER A 127 -53.69 -23.12 35.08
N ALA A 128 -52.58 -22.69 35.68
CA ALA A 128 -52.25 -23.00 37.07
C ALA A 128 -53.29 -22.44 38.05
N SER A 129 -53.77 -21.21 37.82
CA SER A 129 -54.84 -20.59 38.63
C SER A 129 -56.16 -21.33 38.50
N ALA A 130 -56.51 -21.78 37.29
CA ALA A 130 -57.68 -22.64 37.08
C ALA A 130 -57.53 -23.98 37.80
N SER A 131 -56.36 -24.63 37.69
CA SER A 131 -56.05 -25.87 38.42
C SER A 131 -56.09 -25.69 39.94
N MET A 132 -55.62 -24.55 40.47
CA MET A 132 -55.75 -24.22 41.89
C MET A 132 -57.20 -24.00 42.30
N LYS A 133 -57.98 -23.27 41.49
CA LYS A 133 -59.41 -23.04 41.75
C LYS A 133 -60.22 -24.34 41.71
N THR A 134 -59.90 -25.26 40.80
CA THR A 134 -60.54 -26.59 40.77
C THR A 134 -60.11 -27.42 41.98
N ALA A 135 -58.83 -27.40 42.36
CA ALA A 135 -58.36 -28.08 43.57
C ALA A 135 -58.98 -27.52 44.87
N TRP A 136 -59.34 -26.24 44.89
CA TRP A 136 -60.06 -25.61 46.02
C TRP A 136 -61.58 -25.87 45.97
N LYS A 137 -62.16 -26.08 44.79
CA LYS A 137 -63.57 -26.51 44.64
C LYS A 137 -63.78 -27.99 44.97
N ASP A 138 -62.77 -28.81 44.68
CA ASP A 138 -62.71 -30.21 45.07
C ASP A 138 -62.11 -30.37 46.48
N GLN A 139 -62.06 -29.29 47.26
CA GLN A 139 -61.88 -29.37 48.69
C GLN A 139 -63.24 -29.69 49.32
N PRO A 140 -63.53 -30.94 49.71
CA PRO A 140 -64.62 -31.20 50.62
C PRO A 140 -64.39 -30.38 51.89
N SER A 141 -65.49 -29.94 52.50
CA SER A 141 -65.51 -29.74 53.93
C SER A 141 -65.05 -31.05 54.60
N THR A 142 -63.76 -31.17 54.88
CA THR A 142 -63.28 -31.97 56.00
C THR A 142 -63.08 -30.96 57.14
N ASP A 143 -64.13 -30.57 57.86
CA ASP A 143 -64.61 -31.35 59.01
C ASP A 143 -64.24 -32.84 58.97
N LEU A 144 -63.00 -33.05 59.43
CA LEU A 144 -62.57 -33.98 60.46
C LEU A 144 -62.97 -35.46 60.36
N THR A 145 -61.93 -36.27 60.54
CA THR A 145 -61.87 -37.74 60.65
C THR A 145 -62.05 -38.42 59.29
N ASP A 146 -61.03 -39.05 58.71
CA ASP A 146 -60.44 -40.24 59.30
C ASP A 146 -59.02 -40.46 58.76
N CYS A 147 -58.02 -40.23 59.60
CA CYS A 147 -56.69 -40.79 59.45
C CYS A 147 -56.54 -41.84 60.55
N CYS A 148 -56.95 -43.08 60.28
CA CYS A 148 -56.56 -44.23 61.06
C CYS A 148 -56.30 -45.44 60.15
N ASP A 149 -55.01 -45.67 59.93
CA ASP A 149 -54.37 -46.90 59.48
C ASP A 149 -54.75 -48.10 60.36
N ARG A 150 -55.27 -49.20 59.78
CA ARG A 150 -54.72 -50.58 59.93
C ARG A 150 -55.58 -51.71 59.32
N ARG A 151 -54.87 -52.55 58.56
CA ARG A 151 -55.08 -53.99 58.24
C ARG A 151 -56.10 -54.37 57.16
N GLY A 152 -55.59 -55.13 56.17
CA GLY A 152 -56.33 -56.24 55.58
C GLY A 152 -56.40 -56.24 54.05
N ASP A 153 -55.34 -56.73 53.43
CA ASP A 153 -55.29 -57.54 52.19
C ASP A 153 -55.95 -57.05 50.88
N ILE A 154 -55.07 -56.86 49.87
CA ILE A 154 -55.05 -57.44 48.50
C ILE A 154 -56.37 -57.32 47.70
N VAL A 155 -56.39 -56.70 46.51
CA VAL A 155 -56.06 -57.33 45.22
C VAL A 155 -55.86 -56.21 44.16
N CYS A 156 -54.71 -56.24 43.48
CA CYS A 156 -54.50 -55.54 42.20
C CYS A 156 -55.43 -56.11 41.11
N VAL A 157 -55.82 -55.33 40.10
CA VAL A 157 -55.64 -55.66 38.66
C VAL A 157 -56.37 -54.64 37.76
N ALA A 158 -55.64 -54.26 36.70
CA ALA A 158 -56.00 -53.57 35.45
C ALA A 158 -56.33 -52.08 35.50
#